data_AF-A0A830BXA9-F1
#
_entry.id   AF-A0A830BXA9-F1
#
_cell.length_a   1.000
_cell.length_b   1.000
_cell.length_c   1.000
_cell.angle_alpha   90.00
_cell.angle_beta   90.00
_cell.angle_gamma   90.00
#
_symmetry.space_group_name_H-M   'P 1'
#
loop_
_entity.id
_entity.type
_entity.pdbx_description
1 polymer ?
#
loop_
_entity_poly.entity_id
_entity_poly.type
_entity_poly.pdbx_seq_one_letter_code
_entity_poly.pdbx_strand_id
1 'polypeptide(L)'
;MIEQETHATVLDKMLAWEKKLYDEVKAGEMMKYEYQKKLYSLNKLKKWGSNTESLEKMKAALSHLHTRYNVDMQSMDSTVSEINRLLDDQLYRKLVSLVDGMTTIWETIRLQHENKSKIVQYLRLLDISQSPKDTSDHHHERTRQLGGVVQEWHTHFSELMGQQKEYIKALNSWLKLNLIPIDTSWKEKVSSPGRPQTPRYRCFCMRGTIISGSFRDEPAKATINNFAAIIKNIWQHQKEELEFRNKCGESRKELIRRTRDFEN
;
A
#
# COMPACT_ATOMS: atom_id res chain seq x y z
N MET A 1 -1.59 -22.43 -18.42
CA MET A 1 -1.90 -21.42 -17.40
C MET A 1 -0.69 -20.50 -17.31
N ILE A 2 -0.78 -19.27 -17.82
CA ILE A 2 0.30 -18.30 -17.65
C ILE A 2 0.20 -17.87 -16.19
N GLU A 3 1.21 -18.19 -15.39
CA GLU A 3 1.34 -17.71 -14.02
C GLU A 3 1.26 -16.18 -14.06
N GLN A 4 0.13 -15.61 -13.64
CA GLN A 4 -0.01 -14.16 -13.56
C GLN A 4 0.94 -13.69 -12.48
N GLU A 5 2.09 -13.19 -12.91
CA GLU A 5 3.07 -12.58 -12.04
C GLU A 5 2.37 -11.50 -11.21
N THR A 6 2.32 -11.69 -9.89
CA THR A 6 1.68 -10.76 -8.99
C THR A 6 2.69 -9.70 -8.54
N HIS A 7 2.21 -8.68 -7.84
CA HIS A 7 3.09 -7.68 -7.27
C HIS A 7 4.05 -8.28 -6.23
N ALA A 8 3.57 -9.25 -5.44
CA ALA A 8 4.37 -10.00 -4.47
C ALA A 8 5.50 -10.78 -5.15
N THR A 9 5.21 -11.51 -6.24
CA THR A 9 6.24 -12.30 -6.93
C THR A 9 7.35 -11.45 -7.55
N VAL A 10 7.06 -10.21 -7.97
CA VAL A 10 8.11 -9.29 -8.45
C VAL A 10 8.98 -8.81 -7.29
N LEU A 11 8.37 -8.48 -6.15
CA LEU A 11 9.10 -8.09 -4.94
C LEU A 11 9.97 -9.24 -4.40
N ASP A 12 9.50 -10.48 -4.46
CA ASP A 12 10.29 -11.66 -4.07
C ASP A 12 11.52 -11.86 -4.97
N LYS A 13 11.34 -11.72 -6.29
CA LYS A 13 12.46 -11.76 -7.27
C LYS A 13 13.45 -10.64 -7.01
N MET A 14 12.96 -9.43 -6.76
CA MET A 14 13.80 -8.29 -6.42
C MET A 14 14.61 -8.55 -5.14
N LEU A 15 13.97 -9.05 -4.08
CA LEU A 15 14.65 -9.38 -2.84
C LEU A 15 15.76 -10.44 -3.05
N ALA A 16 15.53 -11.42 -3.92
CA ALA A 16 16.56 -12.41 -4.24
C ALA A 16 17.78 -11.75 -4.93
N TRP A 17 17.55 -10.83 -5.86
CA TRP A 17 18.62 -10.07 -6.50
C TRP A 17 19.32 -9.11 -5.55
N GLU A 18 18.61 -8.44 -4.65
CA GLU A 18 19.18 -7.58 -3.61
C GLU A 18 20.10 -8.37 -2.66
N LYS A 19 19.69 -9.58 -2.27
CA LYS A 19 20.54 -10.49 -1.47
C LYS A 19 21.81 -10.89 -2.22
N LYS A 20 21.67 -11.26 -3.50
CA LYS A 20 22.83 -11.56 -4.36
C LYS A 20 23.78 -10.37 -4.44
N LEU A 21 23.24 -9.17 -4.67
CA LEU A 21 24.02 -7.94 -4.76
C LEU A 21 24.78 -7.67 -3.45
N TYR A 22 24.13 -7.87 -2.30
CA TYR A 22 24.76 -7.73 -0.99
C TYR A 22 25.99 -8.65 -0.85
N ASP A 23 25.87 -9.91 -1.24
CA ASP A 23 26.99 -10.86 -1.18
C ASP A 23 28.10 -10.49 -2.17
N GLU A 24 27.76 -10.06 -3.40
CA GLU A 24 28.71 -9.58 -4.41
C GLU A 24 29.47 -8.33 -3.93
N VAL A 25 28.78 -7.35 -3.34
CA VAL A 25 29.40 -6.13 -2.77
C VAL A 25 30.35 -6.50 -1.62
N LYS A 26 29.91 -7.39 -0.72
CA LYS A 26 30.74 -7.85 0.40
C LYS A 26 32.01 -8.54 -0.09
N ALA A 27 31.90 -9.42 -1.09
CA ALA A 27 33.05 -10.08 -1.70
C ALA A 27 33.98 -9.08 -2.42
N GLY A 28 33.41 -8.14 -3.18
CA GLY A 28 34.14 -7.09 -3.89
C GLY A 28 34.94 -6.18 -2.96
N GLU A 29 34.38 -5.79 -1.82
CA GLU A 29 35.08 -4.98 -0.81
C GLU A 29 36.26 -5.72 -0.18
N MET A 30 36.10 -7.01 0.17
CA MET A 30 37.22 -7.83 0.65
C MET A 30 38.32 -7.97 -0.40
N MET A 31 37.95 -8.18 -1.66
CA MET A 31 38.88 -8.29 -2.78
C MET A 31 39.65 -6.98 -3.03
N LYS A 32 38.95 -5.84 -2.93
CA LYS A 32 39.55 -4.50 -3.05
C LYS A 32 40.60 -4.26 -1.97
N TYR A 33 40.27 -4.63 -0.73
CA TYR A 33 41.20 -4.52 0.40
C TYR A 33 42.47 -5.35 0.17
N GLU A 34 42.34 -6.60 -0.26
CA GLU A 34 43.48 -7.46 -0.59
C GLU A 34 44.31 -6.91 -1.76
N TYR A 35 43.66 -6.35 -2.79
CA TYR A 35 44.35 -5.70 -3.90
C TYR A 35 45.18 -4.50 -3.44
N GLN A 36 44.60 -3.61 -2.65
CA GLN A 36 45.30 -2.43 -2.10
C GLN A 36 46.49 -2.85 -1.23
N LYS A 37 46.31 -3.87 -0.38
CA LYS A 37 47.37 -4.42 0.48
C LYS A 37 48.53 -4.98 -0.34
N LYS A 38 48.25 -5.80 -1.37
CA LYS A 38 49.30 -6.36 -2.23
C LYS A 38 50.00 -5.30 -3.08
N LEU A 39 49.27 -4.29 -3.55
CA LEU A 39 49.83 -3.16 -4.28
C LEU A 39 50.80 -2.35 -3.39
N TYR A 40 50.45 -2.15 -2.12
CA TYR A 40 51.35 -1.52 -1.14
C TYR A 40 52.62 -2.36 -0.90
N SER A 41 52.48 -3.68 -0.72
CA SER A 41 53.62 -4.60 -0.55
C SER A 41 54.56 -4.60 -1.76
N LEU A 42 54.02 -4.60 -2.98
CA LEU A 42 54.81 -4.53 -4.22
C LEU A 42 55.61 -3.22 -4.29
N ASN A 43 54.98 -2.10 -3.96
CA ASN A 43 55.64 -0.80 -3.93
C ASN A 43 56.78 -0.74 -2.90
N LYS A 44 56.63 -1.42 -1.75
CA LYS A 44 57.68 -1.52 -0.74
C LYS A 44 58.86 -2.37 -1.22
N LEU A 45 58.59 -3.52 -1.85
CA LEU A 45 59.63 -4.39 -2.43
C LEU A 45 60.42 -3.71 -3.55
N LYS A 46 59.74 -2.91 -4.39
CA LYS A 46 60.39 -2.11 -5.44
C LYS A 46 61.36 -1.06 -4.88
N LYS A 47 61.08 -0.49 -3.70
CA LYS A 47 61.94 0.50 -3.03
C LYS A 47 63.19 -0.09 -2.39
N TRP A 48 63.15 -1.37 -1.99
CA TRP A 48 64.25 -2.02 -1.24
C TRP A 48 65.18 -2.87 -2.11
N GLY A 49 65.05 -2.81 -3.45
CA GLY A 49 65.97 -3.50 -4.37
C GLY A 49 65.91 -5.03 -4.26
N SER A 50 64.70 -5.61 -4.28
CA SER A 50 64.49 -7.06 -4.20
C SER A 50 64.81 -7.81 -5.51
N ASN A 51 65.05 -9.12 -5.42
CA ASN A 51 65.38 -10.00 -6.56
C ASN A 51 64.31 -9.93 -7.66
N THR A 52 64.72 -9.73 -8.91
CA THR A 52 63.84 -9.54 -10.09
C THR A 52 62.79 -10.64 -10.23
N GLU A 53 63.15 -11.89 -9.95
CA GLU A 53 62.21 -13.04 -10.02
C GLU A 53 61.05 -12.91 -9.03
N SER A 54 61.33 -12.45 -7.80
CA SER A 54 60.30 -12.28 -6.77
C SER A 54 59.34 -11.13 -7.09
N LEU A 55 59.86 -10.09 -7.75
CA LEU A 55 59.10 -8.92 -8.18
C LEU A 55 58.16 -9.27 -9.34
N GLU A 56 58.61 -10.06 -10.31
CA GLU A 56 57.76 -10.55 -11.41
C GLU A 56 56.66 -11.51 -10.93
N LYS A 57 56.96 -12.43 -9.99
CA LYS A 57 55.93 -13.28 -9.35
C LYS A 57 54.84 -12.45 -8.65
N MET A 58 55.24 -11.38 -7.94
CA MET A 58 54.28 -10.51 -7.26
C MET A 58 53.44 -9.67 -8.23
N LYS A 59 54.04 -9.18 -9.33
CA LYS A 59 53.30 -8.51 -10.42
C LYS A 59 52.28 -9.43 -11.07
N ALA A 60 52.66 -10.67 -11.39
CA ALA A 60 51.75 -11.65 -11.97
C ALA A 60 50.56 -11.94 -11.03
N ALA A 61 50.83 -12.11 -9.73
CA ALA A 61 49.78 -12.29 -8.72
C ALA A 61 48.86 -11.05 -8.59
N LEU A 62 49.41 -9.84 -8.70
CA LEU A 62 48.62 -8.60 -8.67
C LEU A 62 47.76 -8.44 -9.94
N SER A 63 48.31 -8.76 -11.11
CA SER A 63 47.58 -8.72 -12.38
C SER A 63 46.41 -9.71 -12.37
N HIS A 64 46.64 -10.95 -11.92
CA HIS A 64 45.56 -11.94 -11.76
C HIS A 64 44.48 -11.46 -10.79
N LEU A 65 44.88 -10.86 -9.66
CA LEU A 65 43.95 -10.29 -8.68
C LEU A 65 43.14 -9.13 -9.27
N HIS A 66 43.77 -8.25 -10.06
CA HIS A 66 43.13 -7.14 -10.73
C HIS A 66 42.11 -7.61 -11.77
N THR A 67 42.45 -8.60 -12.60
CA THR A 67 41.51 -9.20 -13.56
C THR A 67 40.30 -9.77 -12.85
N ARG A 68 40.49 -10.53 -11.77
CA ARG A 68 39.39 -11.09 -11.00
C ARG A 68 38.52 -10.00 -10.36
N TYR A 69 39.12 -8.95 -9.80
CA TYR A 69 38.39 -7.79 -9.28
C TYR A 69 37.53 -7.11 -10.35
N ASN A 70 38.05 -6.92 -11.57
CA ASN A 70 37.29 -6.33 -12.68
C ASN A 70 36.12 -7.22 -13.11
N VAL A 71 36.31 -8.55 -13.14
CA VAL A 71 35.23 -9.51 -13.44
C VAL A 71 34.14 -9.46 -12.36
N ASP A 72 34.52 -9.45 -11.09
CA ASP A 72 33.57 -9.35 -9.96
C ASP A 72 32.76 -8.03 -10.03
N MET A 73 33.42 -6.92 -10.40
CA MET A 73 32.76 -5.63 -10.62
C MET A 73 31.74 -5.68 -11.76
N GLN A 74 32.09 -6.32 -12.89
CA GLN A 74 31.17 -6.49 -14.02
C GLN A 74 29.96 -7.37 -13.67
N SER A 75 30.16 -8.42 -12.87
CA SER A 75 29.06 -9.24 -12.35
C SER A 75 28.10 -8.39 -11.50
N MET A 76 28.66 -7.57 -10.61
CA MET A 76 27.88 -6.66 -9.77
C MET A 76 27.09 -5.63 -10.61
N ASP A 77 27.71 -5.01 -11.61
CA ASP A 77 27.03 -4.09 -12.54
C ASP A 77 25.88 -4.78 -13.28
N SER A 78 26.05 -6.05 -13.66
CA SER A 78 24.99 -6.85 -14.29
C SER A 78 23.85 -7.13 -13.31
N THR A 79 24.14 -7.48 -12.06
CA THR A 79 23.13 -7.67 -11.01
C THR A 79 22.35 -6.37 -10.74
N VAL A 80 23.03 -5.23 -10.63
CA VAL A 80 22.41 -3.91 -10.46
C VAL A 80 21.53 -3.56 -11.66
N SER A 81 21.99 -3.85 -12.87
CA SER A 81 21.21 -3.62 -14.09
C SER A 81 19.94 -4.45 -14.12
N GLU A 82 19.99 -5.70 -13.66
CA GLU A 82 18.81 -6.57 -13.58
C GLU A 82 17.81 -6.08 -12.52
N ILE A 83 18.28 -5.62 -11.36
CA ILE A 83 17.43 -4.98 -10.34
C ILE A 83 16.73 -3.75 -10.92
N ASN A 84 17.46 -2.88 -11.62
CA ASN A 84 16.89 -1.69 -12.26
C ASN A 84 15.87 -2.07 -13.34
N ARG A 85 16.13 -3.13 -14.12
CA ARG A 85 15.17 -3.65 -15.10
C ARG A 85 13.89 -4.14 -14.44
N LEU A 86 13.99 -4.90 -13.34
CA LEU A 86 12.82 -5.33 -12.57
C LEU A 86 12.02 -4.14 -12.01
N LEU A 87 12.71 -3.12 -11.50
CA LEU A 87 12.11 -1.87 -11.02
C LEU A 87 11.33 -1.14 -12.12
N ASP A 88 12.01 -0.78 -13.21
CA ASP A 88 11.46 0.11 -14.22
C ASP A 88 10.48 -0.60 -15.16
N ASP A 89 10.75 -1.86 -15.52
CA ASP A 89 9.89 -2.58 -16.47
C ASP A 89 8.74 -3.27 -15.77
N GLN A 90 8.96 -3.95 -14.65
CA GLN A 90 7.93 -4.80 -14.07
C GLN A 90 7.20 -4.12 -12.93
N LEU A 91 7.93 -3.70 -11.90
CA LEU A 91 7.34 -3.15 -10.69
C LEU A 91 6.59 -1.86 -10.99
N TYR A 92 7.20 -0.93 -11.73
CA TYR A 92 6.54 0.33 -12.10
C TYR A 92 5.23 0.11 -12.84
N ARG A 93 5.17 -0.80 -13.83
CA ARG A 93 3.91 -1.09 -14.56
C ARG A 93 2.83 -1.63 -13.62
N LYS A 94 3.19 -2.54 -12.72
CA LYS A 94 2.24 -3.09 -11.73
C LYS A 94 1.77 -2.03 -10.75
N LEU A 95 2.65 -1.12 -10.33
CA LEU A 95 2.33 0.00 -9.47
C LEU A 95 1.36 0.98 -10.12
N VAL A 96 1.57 1.31 -11.40
CA VAL A 96 0.64 2.14 -12.16
C VAL A 96 -0.72 1.45 -12.27
N SER A 97 -0.75 0.16 -12.62
CA SER A 97 -1.99 -0.61 -12.70
C SER A 97 -2.72 -0.71 -11.35
N LEU A 98 -2.00 -0.78 -10.24
CA LEU A 98 -2.58 -0.77 -8.90
C LEU A 98 -3.29 0.55 -8.60
N VAL A 99 -2.62 1.68 -8.87
CA VAL A 99 -3.19 3.01 -8.65
C VAL A 99 -4.40 3.24 -9.55
N ASP A 100 -4.33 2.82 -10.81
CA ASP A 100 -5.45 2.88 -11.75
C ASP A 100 -6.64 2.04 -11.27
N GLY A 101 -6.39 0.77 -10.90
CA GLY A 101 -7.43 -0.12 -10.38
C GLY A 101 -8.08 0.41 -9.09
N MET A 102 -7.30 0.99 -8.17
CA MET A 102 -7.84 1.66 -6.99
C MET A 102 -8.73 2.85 -7.37
N THR A 103 -8.30 3.66 -8.34
CA THR A 103 -9.08 4.80 -8.84
C THR A 103 -10.41 4.34 -9.43
N THR A 104 -10.39 3.33 -10.30
CA THR A 104 -11.60 2.75 -10.90
C THR A 104 -12.57 2.20 -9.85
N ILE A 105 -12.07 1.53 -8.81
CA ILE A 105 -12.91 1.05 -7.70
C ILE A 105 -13.64 2.22 -7.04
N TRP A 106 -12.92 3.28 -6.69
CA TRP A 106 -13.52 4.45 -6.03
C TRP A 106 -14.52 5.19 -6.92
N GLU A 107 -14.22 5.33 -8.21
CA GLU A 107 -15.14 5.92 -9.19
C GLU A 107 -16.42 5.09 -9.32
N THR A 108 -16.30 3.77 -9.34
CA THR A 108 -17.44 2.85 -9.41
C THR A 108 -18.30 2.95 -8.15
N ILE A 109 -17.69 2.96 -6.97
CA ILE A 109 -18.40 3.15 -5.69
C ILE A 109 -19.14 4.48 -5.71
N ARG A 110 -18.48 5.58 -6.07
CA ARG A 110 -19.10 6.90 -6.15
C ARG A 110 -20.32 6.88 -7.08
N LEU A 111 -20.16 6.36 -8.30
CA LEU A 111 -21.24 6.30 -9.30
C LEU A 111 -22.45 5.49 -8.79
N GLN A 112 -22.21 4.34 -8.15
CA GLN A 112 -23.29 3.54 -7.59
C GLN A 112 -24.01 4.26 -6.44
N HIS A 113 -23.28 4.93 -5.56
CA HIS A 113 -23.88 5.71 -4.47
C HIS A 113 -24.67 6.92 -4.98
N GLU A 114 -24.18 7.62 -6.01
CA GLU A 114 -24.92 8.71 -6.66
C GLU A 114 -26.22 8.22 -7.29
N ASN A 115 -26.19 7.08 -7.98
CA ASN A 115 -27.39 6.49 -8.59
C ASN A 115 -28.40 6.06 -7.51
N LYS A 116 -27.95 5.40 -6.44
CA LYS A 116 -28.81 5.04 -5.30
C LYS A 116 -29.42 6.28 -4.64
N SER A 117 -28.63 7.35 -4.47
CA SER A 117 -29.12 8.63 -3.93
C SER A 117 -30.20 9.26 -4.79
N LYS A 118 -30.02 9.29 -6.12
CA LYS A 118 -31.04 9.79 -7.06
C LYS A 118 -32.34 8.98 -6.95
N ILE A 119 -32.26 7.66 -6.91
CA ILE A 119 -33.45 6.80 -6.75
C ILE A 119 -34.19 7.14 -5.44
N VAL A 120 -33.46 7.28 -4.33
CA VAL A 120 -34.06 7.65 -3.04
C VAL A 120 -34.73 9.03 -3.10
N GLN A 121 -34.12 10.01 -3.77
CA GLN A 121 -34.72 11.33 -3.98
C GLN A 121 -36.02 11.25 -4.81
N TYR A 122 -36.04 10.45 -5.88
CA TYR A 122 -37.26 10.23 -6.67
C TYR A 122 -38.35 9.51 -5.87
N LEU A 123 -38.00 8.47 -5.11
CA LEU A 123 -38.95 7.78 -4.23
C LEU A 123 -39.55 8.72 -3.18
N ARG A 124 -38.77 9.67 -2.66
CA ARG A 124 -39.25 10.69 -1.72
C ARG A 124 -40.29 11.61 -2.35
N LEU A 125 -40.16 11.94 -3.63
CA LEU A 125 -41.15 12.74 -4.38
C LEU A 125 -42.45 11.95 -4.64
N LEU A 126 -42.37 10.62 -4.70
CA LEU A 126 -43.51 9.72 -4.93
C LEU A 126 -44.23 9.32 -3.63
N ASP A 127 -43.64 9.54 -2.45
CA ASP A 127 -44.31 9.29 -1.16
C ASP A 127 -45.30 10.44 -0.88
N ILE A 128 -46.51 10.31 -1.45
CA ILE A 128 -47.61 11.29 -1.34
C ILE A 128 -48.19 11.32 0.09
N SER A 129 -47.87 10.32 0.92
CA SER A 129 -48.32 10.21 2.31
C SER A 129 -47.50 11.12 3.23
N GLN A 130 -47.98 12.34 3.46
CA GLN A 130 -47.52 13.22 4.56
C GLN A 130 -48.01 12.74 5.95
N SER A 131 -48.72 11.61 6.04
CA SER A 131 -49.10 11.01 7.32
C SER A 131 -47.87 10.44 8.02
N PRO A 132 -47.65 10.74 9.31
CA PRO A 132 -46.75 9.94 10.13
C PRO A 132 -47.13 8.47 9.99
N LYS A 133 -46.17 7.63 9.59
CA LYS A 133 -46.35 6.17 9.55
C LYS A 133 -45.89 5.64 10.91
N ASP A 134 -46.80 5.04 11.67
CA ASP A 134 -46.47 4.42 12.95
C ASP A 134 -45.37 3.37 12.77
N THR A 135 -44.49 3.25 13.77
CA THR A 135 -43.46 2.22 13.80
C THR A 135 -44.09 0.84 13.98
N SER A 136 -43.90 -0.01 12.97
CA SER A 136 -44.21 -1.44 13.05
C SER A 136 -43.00 -2.24 13.56
N ASP A 137 -43.25 -3.45 14.06
CA ASP A 137 -42.18 -4.40 14.40
C ASP A 137 -41.26 -4.70 13.20
N HIS A 138 -41.82 -4.67 11.98
CA HIS A 138 -41.04 -4.80 10.74
C HIS A 138 -40.10 -3.61 10.51
N HIS A 139 -40.58 -2.38 10.71
CA HIS A 139 -39.75 -1.18 10.60
C HIS A 139 -38.59 -1.22 11.60
N HIS A 140 -38.88 -1.60 12.85
CA HIS A 140 -37.89 -1.71 13.92
C HIS A 140 -36.77 -2.72 13.57
N GLU A 141 -37.14 -3.91 13.11
CA GLU A 141 -36.17 -4.95 12.72
C GLU A 141 -35.35 -4.54 11.47
N ARG A 142 -35.97 -3.88 10.49
CA ARG A 142 -35.25 -3.38 9.31
C ARG A 142 -34.25 -2.29 9.65
N THR A 143 -34.60 -1.36 10.53
CA THR A 143 -33.67 -0.34 11.03
C THR A 143 -32.50 -0.97 11.77
N ARG A 144 -32.75 -2.00 12.60
CA ARG A 144 -31.70 -2.76 13.30
C ARG A 144 -30.72 -3.40 12.31
N GLN A 145 -31.24 -4.09 11.30
CA GLN A 145 -30.43 -4.72 10.24
C GLN A 145 -29.60 -3.68 9.47
N LEU A 146 -30.21 -2.56 9.07
CA LEU A 146 -29.50 -1.47 8.41
C LEU A 146 -28.38 -0.91 9.28
N GLY A 147 -28.63 -0.71 10.58
CA GLY A 147 -27.62 -0.26 11.53
C GLY A 147 -26.41 -1.21 11.60
N GLY A 148 -26.66 -2.52 11.62
CA GLY A 148 -25.61 -3.54 11.56
C GLY A 148 -24.77 -3.44 10.29
N VAL A 149 -25.41 -3.40 9.12
CA VAL A 149 -24.72 -3.30 7.82
C VAL A 149 -23.90 -2.01 7.71
N VAL A 150 -24.42 -0.88 8.17
CA VAL A 150 -23.69 0.40 8.12
C VAL A 150 -22.50 0.39 9.07
N GLN A 151 -22.63 -0.23 10.25
CA GLN A 151 -21.52 -0.38 11.19
C GLN A 151 -20.43 -1.31 10.63
N GLU A 152 -20.80 -2.43 10.04
CA GLU A 152 -19.87 -3.32 9.35
C GLU A 152 -19.19 -2.59 8.20
N TRP A 153 -19.94 -1.83 7.40
CA TRP A 153 -19.36 -1.03 6.31
C TRP A 153 -18.34 -0.03 6.83
N HIS A 154 -18.63 0.68 7.94
CA HIS A 154 -17.66 1.58 8.57
C HIS A 154 -16.38 0.87 8.98
N THR A 155 -16.48 -0.29 9.62
CA THR A 155 -15.34 -1.09 10.06
C THR A 155 -14.50 -1.55 8.88
N HIS A 156 -15.11 -2.23 7.90
CA HIS A 156 -14.40 -2.74 6.72
C HIS A 156 -13.80 -1.62 5.88
N PHE A 157 -14.50 -0.49 5.71
CA PHE A 157 -13.96 0.68 5.04
C PHE A 157 -12.74 1.21 5.79
N SER A 158 -12.83 1.36 7.11
CA SER A 158 -11.73 1.87 7.93
C SER A 158 -10.50 0.98 7.90
N GLU A 159 -10.69 -0.34 7.97
CA GLU A 159 -9.63 -1.33 7.84
C GLU A 159 -8.99 -1.31 6.46
N LEU A 160 -9.79 -1.31 5.39
CA LEU A 160 -9.31 -1.21 4.01
C LEU A 160 -8.47 0.05 3.82
N MET A 161 -8.94 1.20 4.30
CA MET A 161 -8.19 2.46 4.19
C MET A 161 -6.91 2.43 5.00
N GLY A 162 -6.94 1.82 6.19
CA GLY A 162 -5.76 1.62 7.02
C GLY A 162 -4.71 0.77 6.30
N GLN A 163 -5.10 -0.39 5.79
CA GLN A 163 -4.21 -1.30 5.07
C GLN A 163 -3.64 -0.66 3.80
N GLN A 164 -4.46 0.06 3.02
CA GLN A 164 -4.00 0.77 1.83
C GLN A 164 -2.95 1.85 2.17
N LYS A 165 -3.18 2.63 3.23
CA LYS A 165 -2.22 3.64 3.69
C LYS A 165 -0.90 3.01 4.14
N GLU A 166 -0.96 1.98 4.98
CA GLU A 166 0.25 1.31 5.48
C GLU A 166 1.04 0.67 4.33
N TYR A 167 0.34 0.07 3.37
CA TYR A 167 0.95 -0.48 2.16
C TYR A 167 1.69 0.60 1.35
N ILE A 168 1.03 1.72 1.06
CA ILE A 168 1.63 2.84 0.30
C ILE A 168 2.82 3.44 1.05
N LYS A 169 2.74 3.57 2.39
CA LYS A 169 3.85 4.05 3.23
C LYS A 169 5.05 3.10 3.19
N ALA A 170 4.82 1.80 3.33
CA ALA A 170 5.87 0.78 3.29
C ALA A 170 6.57 0.79 1.92
N LEU A 171 5.79 0.82 0.84
CA LEU A 171 6.30 0.90 -0.52
C LEU A 171 7.11 2.18 -0.76
N ASN A 172 6.59 3.35 -0.37
CA ASN A 172 7.31 4.61 -0.52
C ASN A 172 8.62 4.63 0.28
N SER A 173 8.63 4.04 1.48
CA SER A 173 9.84 3.92 2.30
C SER A 173 10.88 3.02 1.64
N TRP A 174 10.47 1.85 1.16
CA TRP A 174 11.36 0.93 0.45
C TRP A 174 11.90 1.54 -0.87
N LEU A 175 11.05 2.21 -1.64
CA LEU A 175 11.47 2.91 -2.84
C LEU A 175 12.49 4.00 -2.55
N LYS A 176 12.35 4.76 -1.45
CA LYS A 176 13.33 5.76 -1.04
C LYS A 176 14.70 5.18 -0.75
N LEU A 177 14.78 3.99 -0.16
CA LEU A 177 16.04 3.28 0.06
C LEU A 177 16.71 2.90 -1.27
N ASN A 178 15.92 2.51 -2.27
CA ASN A 178 16.38 2.20 -3.63
C ASN A 178 16.72 3.45 -4.49
N LEU A 179 16.48 4.66 -4.00
CA LEU A 179 16.87 5.91 -4.68
C LEU A 179 18.30 6.35 -4.33
N ILE A 180 18.90 5.78 -3.28
CA ILE A 180 20.28 6.05 -2.92
C ILE A 180 21.14 5.35 -3.97
N PRO A 181 21.87 6.08 -4.83
CA PRO A 181 22.84 5.43 -5.69
C PRO A 181 23.81 4.68 -4.79
N ILE A 182 24.02 3.39 -5.04
CA ILE A 182 25.20 2.72 -4.49
C ILE A 182 26.36 3.53 -5.05
N ASP A 183 27.05 4.28 -4.18
CA ASP A 183 28.20 5.06 -4.57
C ASP A 183 29.31 4.07 -4.94
N THR A 184 29.28 3.62 -6.18
CA THR A 184 30.42 3.01 -6.84
C THR A 184 31.42 4.14 -7.06
N SER A 185 32.00 4.66 -5.98
CA SER A 185 33.07 5.66 -5.97
C SER A 185 34.36 5.18 -6.67
N TRP A 186 34.28 4.06 -7.38
CA TRP A 186 35.32 3.40 -8.14
C TRP A 186 35.27 3.70 -9.64
N LYS A 187 34.33 4.56 -10.11
CA LYS A 187 34.40 5.12 -11.46
C LYS A 187 35.58 6.09 -11.56
N GLU A 188 36.79 5.54 -11.65
CA GLU A 188 37.88 6.24 -12.32
C GLU A 188 37.36 6.66 -13.70
N LYS A 189 37.53 7.94 -14.01
CA LYS A 189 36.86 8.69 -15.06
C LYS A 189 36.91 7.97 -16.42
N VAL A 190 35.91 7.15 -16.72
CA VAL A 190 35.62 6.79 -18.11
C VAL A 190 34.77 7.91 -18.67
N SER A 191 35.45 8.81 -19.37
CA SER A 191 34.88 9.95 -20.10
C SER A 191 33.76 9.50 -21.01
N SER A 192 32.51 9.70 -20.59
CA SER A 192 31.35 9.77 -21.48
C SER A 192 30.25 10.60 -20.81
N PRO A 193 29.76 11.69 -21.43
CA PRO A 193 28.66 12.48 -20.91
C PRO A 193 27.34 11.76 -21.23
N GLY A 194 27.05 10.69 -20.51
CA GLY A 194 25.73 10.06 -20.51
C GLY A 194 24.79 10.87 -19.62
N ARG A 195 23.90 11.66 -20.23
CA ARG A 195 22.80 12.38 -19.57
C ARG A 195 22.17 11.49 -18.49
N PRO A 196 22.07 11.89 -17.21
CA PRO A 196 21.34 11.10 -16.24
C PRO A 196 19.86 11.15 -16.63
N GLN A 197 19.37 10.12 -17.33
CA GLN A 197 17.94 9.93 -17.45
C GLN A 197 17.44 9.71 -16.04
N THR A 198 16.66 10.65 -15.52
CA THR A 198 15.99 10.48 -14.23
C THR A 198 15.17 9.19 -14.33
N PRO A 199 15.49 8.13 -13.58
CA PRO A 199 14.80 6.86 -13.72
C PRO A 199 13.29 7.04 -13.50
N ARG A 200 12.47 6.33 -14.28
CA ARG A 200 11.00 6.52 -14.27
C ARG A 200 10.41 6.26 -12.88
N TYR A 201 10.99 5.32 -12.13
CA TYR A 201 10.62 5.07 -10.75
C TYR A 201 10.85 6.27 -9.80
N ARG A 202 11.82 7.17 -10.05
CA ARG A 202 12.00 8.38 -9.23
C ARG A 202 10.80 9.33 -9.33
N CYS A 203 10.23 9.46 -10.53
CA CYS A 203 9.01 10.24 -10.74
C CYS A 203 7.82 9.58 -10.01
N PHE A 204 7.75 8.25 -10.04
CA PHE A 204 6.76 7.50 -9.26
C PHE A 204 6.90 7.74 -7.76
N CYS A 205 8.12 7.73 -7.20
CA CYS A 205 8.36 7.98 -5.78
C CYS A 205 7.88 9.37 -5.34
N MET A 206 8.20 10.40 -6.14
CA MET A 206 7.72 11.76 -5.87
C MET A 206 6.18 11.83 -5.92
N ARG A 207 5.55 11.26 -6.94
CA ARG A 207 4.08 11.21 -7.05
C ARG A 207 3.44 10.39 -5.92
N GLY A 208 3.99 9.24 -5.57
CA GLY A 208 3.53 8.36 -4.50
C GLY A 208 3.64 8.99 -3.12
N THR A 209 4.67 9.80 -2.88
CA THR A 209 4.82 10.57 -1.64
C THR A 209 3.74 11.66 -1.54
N ILE A 210 3.41 12.32 -2.66
CA ILE A 210 2.34 13.32 -2.74
C ILE A 210 0.95 12.66 -2.56
N ILE A 211 0.70 11.53 -3.22
CA ILE A 211 -0.57 10.78 -3.12
C ILE A 211 -0.78 10.29 -1.68
N SER A 212 0.26 9.75 -1.03
CA SER A 212 0.19 9.32 0.37
C SER A 212 -0.12 10.46 1.34
N GLY A 213 0.37 11.68 1.08
CA GLY A 213 0.09 12.85 1.89
C GLY A 213 -1.29 13.47 1.63
N SER A 214 -1.85 13.26 0.44
CA SER A 214 -3.13 13.83 0.02
C SER A 214 -4.34 12.96 0.36
N PHE A 215 -4.13 11.70 0.76
CA PHE A 215 -5.21 10.74 0.97
C PHE A 215 -5.99 11.01 2.26
N ARG A 216 -7.08 11.80 2.16
CA ARG A 216 -7.94 12.21 3.27
C ARG A 216 -9.24 11.40 3.28
N ASP A 217 -9.21 10.25 3.96
CA ASP A 217 -10.36 9.36 4.23
C ASP A 217 -11.15 9.74 5.50
N GLU A 218 -10.57 10.53 6.41
CA GLU A 218 -11.20 10.92 7.68
C GLU A 218 -12.62 11.51 7.53
N PRO A 219 -12.91 12.41 6.56
CA PRO A 219 -14.26 12.91 6.35
C PRO A 219 -15.25 11.81 5.96
N ALA A 220 -14.83 10.84 5.16
CA ALA A 220 -15.67 9.73 4.73
C ALA A 220 -15.96 8.80 5.92
N LYS A 221 -14.93 8.43 6.70
CA LYS A 221 -15.10 7.62 7.93
C LYS A 221 -16.06 8.29 8.91
N ALA A 222 -15.83 9.57 9.19
CA ALA A 222 -16.68 10.35 10.08
C ALA A 222 -18.13 10.41 9.58
N THR A 223 -18.34 10.60 8.28
CA THR A 223 -19.68 10.64 7.68
C THR A 223 -20.41 9.30 7.83
N ILE A 224 -19.74 8.18 7.55
CA ILE A 224 -20.33 6.84 7.68
C ILE A 224 -20.64 6.54 9.15
N ASN A 225 -19.73 6.89 10.07
CA ASN A 225 -19.93 6.69 11.50
C ASN A 225 -21.11 7.53 12.03
N ASN A 226 -21.22 8.79 11.59
CA ASN A 226 -22.35 9.65 11.94
C ASN A 226 -23.67 9.08 11.39
N PHE A 227 -23.67 8.52 10.18
CA PHE A 227 -24.84 7.85 9.63
C PHE A 227 -25.24 6.62 10.47
N ALA A 228 -24.27 5.82 10.90
CA ALA A 228 -24.50 4.70 11.82
C ALA A 228 -25.13 5.17 13.15
N ALA A 229 -24.62 6.27 13.72
CA ALA A 229 -25.16 6.87 14.94
C ALA A 229 -26.60 7.37 14.77
N ILE A 230 -26.91 7.99 13.64
CA ILE A 230 -28.29 8.42 13.31
C ILE A 230 -29.22 7.22 13.25
N ILE A 231 -28.84 6.14 12.56
CA ILE A 231 -29.67 4.93 12.47
C ILE A 231 -29.89 4.31 13.84
N LYS A 232 -28.84 4.28 14.69
CA LYS A 232 -28.94 3.80 16.06
C LYS A 232 -29.94 4.61 16.89
N ASN A 233 -29.93 5.94 16.75
CA ASN A 233 -30.90 6.81 17.43
C ASN A 233 -32.33 6.55 16.92
N ILE A 234 -32.52 6.40 15.61
CA ILE A 234 -33.83 6.06 15.03
C ILE A 234 -34.33 4.72 15.59
N TRP A 235 -33.46 3.71 15.64
CA TRP A 235 -33.80 2.40 16.21
C TRP A 235 -34.22 2.49 17.68
N GLN A 236 -33.54 3.32 18.47
CA GLN A 236 -33.87 3.56 19.87
C GLN A 236 -35.24 4.25 20.03
N HIS A 237 -35.53 5.27 19.23
CA HIS A 237 -36.84 5.92 19.23
C HIS A 237 -37.96 4.97 18.77
N GLN A 238 -37.71 4.14 17.77
CA GLN A 238 -38.65 3.10 17.33
C GLN A 238 -38.98 2.11 18.45
N LYS A 239 -37.98 1.75 19.27
CA LYS A 239 -38.18 0.89 20.44
C LYS A 239 -39.11 1.55 21.47
N GLU A 240 -38.87 2.81 21.79
CA GLU A 240 -39.68 3.58 22.73
C GLU A 240 -41.12 3.72 22.24
N GLU A 241 -41.32 4.02 20.95
CA GLU A 241 -42.64 4.11 20.31
C GLU A 241 -43.42 2.79 20.41
N LEU A 242 -42.76 1.66 20.14
CA LEU A 242 -43.33 0.32 20.29
C LEU A 242 -43.75 0.01 21.74
N GLU A 243 -42.93 0.39 22.71
CA GLU A 243 -43.25 0.22 24.14
C GLU A 243 -44.46 1.07 24.55
N PHE A 244 -44.54 2.33 24.10
CA PHE A 244 -45.70 3.18 24.34
C PHE A 244 -46.97 2.63 23.68
N ARG A 245 -46.88 2.14 22.44
CA ARG A 245 -48.01 1.53 21.72
C ARG A 245 -48.58 0.33 22.49
N ASN A 246 -47.70 -0.52 23.02
CA ASN A 246 -48.10 -1.68 23.82
C ASN A 246 -48.84 -1.27 25.10
N LYS A 247 -48.31 -0.29 25.85
CA LYS A 247 -48.95 0.28 27.05
C LYS A 247 -50.32 0.89 26.76
N CYS A 248 -50.46 1.62 25.65
CA CYS A 248 -51.76 2.15 25.20
C CYS A 248 -52.74 1.02 24.85
N GLY A 249 -52.26 -0.03 24.19
CA GLY A 249 -53.04 -1.22 23.88
C GLY A 249 -53.56 -1.93 25.13
N GLU A 250 -52.71 -2.10 26.14
CA GLU A 250 -53.10 -2.67 27.44
C GLU A 250 -54.13 -1.80 28.17
N SER A 251 -53.88 -0.49 28.25
CA SER A 251 -54.83 0.47 28.84
C SER A 251 -56.19 0.45 28.15
N ARG A 252 -56.21 0.34 26.82
CA ARG A 252 -57.45 0.24 26.04
C ARG A 252 -58.18 -1.08 26.31
N LYS A 253 -57.47 -2.21 26.40
CA LYS A 253 -58.06 -3.51 26.76
C LYS A 253 -58.67 -3.47 28.16
N GLU A 254 -57.98 -2.85 29.12
CA GLU A 254 -58.48 -2.68 30.48
C GLU A 254 -59.72 -1.78 30.53
N LEU A 255 -59.73 -0.68 29.78
CA LEU A 255 -60.90 0.19 29.66
C LEU A 255 -62.11 -0.58 29.12
N ILE A 256 -61.94 -1.33 28.03
CA ILE A 256 -63.00 -2.16 27.44
C ILE A 256 -63.53 -3.20 28.44
N ARG A 257 -62.63 -3.82 29.23
CA ARG A 257 -63.02 -4.77 30.27
C ARG A 257 -63.89 -4.10 31.33
N ARG A 258 -63.44 -2.98 31.89
CA ARG A 258 -64.20 -2.22 32.90
C ARG A 258 -65.54 -1.73 32.37
N THR A 259 -65.61 -1.23 31.13
CA THR A 259 -66.89 -0.80 30.53
C THR A 259 -67.89 -1.96 30.43
N ARG A 260 -67.45 -3.16 30.05
CA ARG A 260 -68.32 -4.35 30.06
C ARG A 260 -68.76 -4.76 31.46
N ASP A 261 -67.90 -4.59 32.46
CA ASP A 261 -68.22 -4.90 33.85
C ASP A 261 -69.25 -3.88 34.43
N PHE A 262 -69.36 -2.68 33.86
CA PHE A 262 -70.37 -1.67 34.22
C PHE A 262 -71.69 -1.80 33.46
N GLU A 263 -71.69 -2.45 32.28
CA GLU A 263 -72.87 -2.64 31.43
C GLU A 263 -73.63 -3.95 31.70
N ASN A 264 -73.09 -4.85 32.54
CA ASN A 264 -73.75 -6.07 33.04
C ASN A 264 -74.15 -5.93 34.51
#